data_AF-A0A7W1BEJ7-F1
#
_entry.id   AF-A0A7W1BEJ7-F1
#
_cell.length_a   1.000
_cell.length_b   1.000
_cell.length_c   1.000
_cell.angle_alpha   90.00
_cell.angle_beta   90.00
_cell.angle_gamma   90.00
#
_symmetry.space_group_name_H-M   'P 1'
#
loop_
_entity.id
_entity.type
_entity.pdbx_description
1 polymer ?
#
loop_
_entity_poly.entity_id
_entity_poly.type
_entity_poly.pdbx_seq_one_letter_code
_entity_poly.pdbx_strand_id
1 'polypeptide(L)'
;ARPRRPPGVRAGEPVDQADLPHPRLGYYGVLDERLDLGLLAAMADAHPEWQLVLVGPVAKIDHAALPRRPNLHYFGQRSYGELPAYLAGWDVCLLPFALNDSTRFISPTKTLEYMAAERPIVSTSITDVAEPYSDIVYLGDGPEAFIAAAEAALSQSDEERTRRVARMREVLARTSWDRTARDMERQVTDALARRRPQSQERTSVTHATEA
;
A
#
# COMPACT_ATOMS: atom_id res chain seq x y z
N ALA A 1 17.64 -6.10 34.87
CA ALA A 1 16.17 -6.08 34.76
C ALA A 1 15.80 -5.00 33.74
N ARG A 2 15.08 -5.33 32.66
CA ARG A 2 14.61 -4.29 31.71
C ARG A 2 13.53 -3.45 32.39
N PRO A 3 13.56 -2.11 32.28
CA PRO A 3 12.55 -1.26 32.86
C PRO A 3 11.17 -1.57 32.26
N ARG A 4 10.13 -1.56 33.11
CA ARG A 4 8.74 -1.77 32.69
C ARG A 4 8.27 -0.58 31.86
N ARG A 5 7.70 -0.88 30.69
CA ARG A 5 7.18 0.08 29.70
C ARG A 5 5.91 0.77 30.22
N PRO A 6 5.71 2.07 29.89
CA PRO A 6 4.44 2.74 30.14
C PRO A 6 3.31 2.14 29.27
N PRO A 7 2.06 2.13 29.75
CA PRO A 7 0.91 1.65 28.98
C PRO A 7 0.66 2.55 27.76
N GLY A 8 0.55 1.95 26.57
CA GLY A 8 0.28 2.63 25.30
C GLY A 8 1.31 2.40 24.19
N VAL A 9 2.55 2.06 24.53
CA VAL A 9 3.61 1.81 23.53
C VAL A 9 3.47 0.38 22.98
N ARG A 10 3.03 0.22 21.71
CA ARG A 10 3.04 -1.11 21.06
C ARG A 10 4.49 -1.55 20.87
N ALA A 11 4.76 -2.83 21.11
CA ALA A 11 6.13 -3.31 21.13
C ALA A 11 6.78 -3.26 19.73
N GLY A 12 7.79 -2.39 19.56
CA GLY A 12 8.61 -2.34 18.35
C GLY A 12 8.49 -1.05 17.53
N GLU A 13 7.74 -0.05 17.99
CA GLU A 13 7.62 1.23 17.28
C GLU A 13 8.96 2.01 17.25
N PRO A 14 9.25 2.72 16.14
CA PRO A 14 10.36 3.66 16.05
C PRO A 14 10.24 4.74 17.12
N VAL A 15 11.38 5.08 17.74
CA VAL A 15 11.44 6.03 18.86
C VAL A 15 10.87 7.39 18.48
N ASP A 16 11.02 7.82 17.23
CA ASP A 16 10.61 9.14 16.77
C ASP A 16 9.10 9.29 16.51
N GLN A 17 8.34 8.21 16.39
CA GLN A 17 6.86 8.28 16.39
C GLN A 17 6.23 7.86 17.72
N ALA A 18 7.00 7.25 18.62
CA ALA A 18 6.47 6.60 19.83
C ALA A 18 5.72 7.57 20.77
N ASP A 19 6.14 8.84 20.81
CA ASP A 19 5.57 9.86 21.68
C ASP A 19 4.35 10.58 21.09
N LEU A 20 4.02 10.33 19.81
CA LEU A 20 2.85 10.93 19.18
C LEU A 20 1.56 10.37 19.80
N PRO A 21 0.54 11.19 20.11
CA PRO A 21 -0.74 10.66 20.59
C PRO A 21 -1.44 9.82 19.51
N HIS A 22 -2.47 9.08 19.93
CA HIS A 22 -3.39 8.40 19.02
C HIS A 22 -4.66 9.25 18.83
N PRO A 23 -5.37 9.13 17.69
CA PRO A 23 -5.12 8.18 16.60
C PRO A 23 -4.01 8.63 15.64
N ARG A 24 -3.29 7.66 15.08
CA ARG A 24 -2.22 7.86 14.08
C ARG A 24 -2.67 7.35 12.72
N LEU A 25 -2.74 8.24 11.73
CA LEU A 25 -3.13 7.91 10.37
C LEU A 25 -1.91 8.09 9.47
N GLY A 26 -1.44 7.00 8.86
CA GLY A 26 -0.10 6.96 8.29
C GLY A 26 -0.04 6.66 6.80
N TYR A 27 0.96 7.25 6.13
CA TYR A 27 1.37 6.90 4.78
C TYR A 27 2.89 6.77 4.78
N TYR A 28 3.41 5.74 4.12
CA TYR A 28 4.81 5.73 3.71
C TYR A 28 4.92 5.68 2.20
N GLY A 29 5.99 6.23 1.65
CA GLY A 29 6.24 6.30 0.22
C GLY A 29 6.85 7.64 -0.19
N VAL A 30 7.19 7.75 -1.48
CA VAL A 30 7.68 9.02 -2.02
C VAL A 30 6.56 10.07 -1.93
N LEU A 31 6.87 11.20 -1.30
CA LEU A 31 5.98 12.36 -1.22
C LEU A 31 6.20 13.21 -2.47
N ASP A 32 5.36 13.00 -3.48
CA ASP A 32 5.42 13.68 -4.79
C ASP A 32 4.03 14.14 -5.25
N GLU A 33 3.93 14.61 -6.48
CA GLU A 33 2.71 15.09 -7.15
C GLU A 33 1.52 14.10 -7.14
N ARG A 34 1.77 12.82 -6.84
CA ARG A 34 0.70 11.82 -6.73
C ARG A 34 -0.05 11.94 -5.41
N LEU A 35 0.53 12.54 -4.38
CA LEU A 35 -0.16 12.80 -3.13
C LEU A 35 -1.04 14.04 -3.23
N ASP A 36 -2.25 13.94 -2.73
CA ASP A 36 -3.13 15.09 -2.58
C ASP A 36 -2.75 15.85 -1.29
N LEU A 37 -1.88 16.84 -1.45
CA LEU A 37 -1.46 17.70 -0.35
C LEU A 37 -2.60 18.56 0.21
N GLY A 38 -3.59 18.90 -0.63
CA GLY A 38 -4.77 19.66 -0.21
C GLY A 38 -5.65 18.81 0.71
N LEU A 39 -5.83 17.54 0.37
CA LEU A 39 -6.52 16.57 1.20
C LEU A 39 -5.84 16.37 2.56
N LEU A 40 -4.51 16.22 2.58
CA LEU A 40 -3.74 16.12 3.83
C LEU A 40 -3.90 17.36 4.72
N ALA A 41 -3.90 18.56 4.11
CA ALA A 41 -4.14 19.81 4.83
C ALA A 41 -5.56 19.86 5.42
N ALA A 42 -6.57 19.48 4.63
CA ALA A 42 -7.96 19.48 5.05
C ALA A 42 -8.22 18.49 6.20
N MET A 43 -7.65 17.29 6.14
CA MET A 43 -7.71 16.32 7.25
C MET A 43 -7.09 16.89 8.53
N ALA A 44 -5.91 17.52 8.42
CA ALA A 44 -5.20 18.09 9.57
C ALA A 44 -6.00 19.23 10.22
N ASP A 45 -6.67 20.05 9.42
CA ASP A 45 -7.49 21.18 9.87
C ASP A 45 -8.82 20.71 10.48
N ALA A 46 -9.45 19.67 9.92
CA ALA A 46 -10.71 19.11 10.42
C ALA A 46 -10.57 18.32 11.73
N HIS A 47 -9.45 17.60 11.90
CA HIS A 47 -9.18 16.77 13.07
C HIS A 47 -7.82 17.08 13.70
N PRO A 48 -7.70 18.15 14.50
CA PRO A 48 -6.45 18.50 15.18
C PRO A 48 -5.92 17.43 16.14
N GLU A 49 -6.77 16.51 16.60
CA GLU A 49 -6.44 15.38 17.45
C GLU A 49 -5.79 14.21 16.71
N TRP A 50 -6.01 14.08 15.40
CA TRP A 50 -5.40 13.04 14.58
C TRP A 50 -3.95 13.35 14.29
N GLN A 51 -3.07 12.35 14.40
CA GLN A 51 -1.66 12.47 14.04
C GLN A 51 -1.44 11.91 12.63
N LEU A 52 -1.22 12.79 11.66
CA LEU A 52 -0.92 12.42 10.28
C LEU A 52 0.57 12.13 10.13
N VAL A 53 0.92 10.87 9.89
CA VAL A 53 2.30 10.37 9.90
C VAL A 53 2.76 10.05 8.49
N LEU A 54 3.66 10.86 7.92
CA LEU A 54 4.18 10.70 6.56
C LEU A 54 5.66 10.30 6.58
N VAL A 55 5.96 9.12 6.03
CA VAL A 55 7.31 8.52 6.03
C VAL A 55 7.80 8.33 4.61
N GLY A 56 8.75 9.15 4.19
CA GLY A 56 9.44 8.96 2.91
C GLY A 56 10.12 10.22 2.40
N PRO A 57 10.90 10.09 1.30
CA PRO A 57 11.55 11.23 0.68
C PRO A 57 10.53 12.12 -0.02
N VAL A 58 10.77 13.43 0.02
CA VAL A 58 10.08 14.40 -0.84
C VAL A 58 10.78 14.41 -2.19
N ALA A 59 10.03 14.28 -3.28
CA ALA A 59 10.58 14.29 -4.63
C ALA A 59 9.63 14.99 -5.60
N LYS A 60 10.17 15.62 -6.63
CA LYS A 60 9.41 16.28 -7.72
C LYS A 60 8.47 17.42 -7.31
N ILE A 61 8.38 17.72 -6.01
CA ILE A 61 7.63 18.85 -5.45
C ILE A 61 8.56 19.70 -4.58
N ASP A 62 8.22 20.97 -4.41
CA ASP A 62 8.92 21.85 -3.46
C ASP A 62 8.54 21.47 -2.03
N HIS A 63 9.54 21.38 -1.14
CA HIS A 63 9.31 21.23 0.30
C HIS A 63 8.45 22.36 0.89
N ALA A 64 8.48 23.56 0.30
CA ALA A 64 7.63 24.67 0.70
C ALA A 64 6.14 24.43 0.39
N ALA A 65 5.81 23.54 -0.54
CA ALA A 65 4.44 23.18 -0.89
C ALA A 65 3.81 22.20 0.11
N LEU A 66 4.60 21.55 0.97
CA LEU A 66 4.08 20.63 1.97
C LEU A 66 3.23 21.37 3.02
N PRO A 67 2.01 20.90 3.31
CA PRO A 67 1.19 21.51 4.32
C PRO A 67 1.83 21.36 5.70
N ARG A 68 1.77 22.42 6.50
CA ARG A 68 2.30 22.45 7.86
C ARG A 68 1.16 22.72 8.83
N ARG A 69 0.92 21.75 9.71
CA ARG A 69 0.05 21.84 10.88
C ARG A 69 0.73 21.13 12.06
N PRO A 70 0.37 21.44 13.32
CA PRO A 70 0.97 20.81 14.50
C PRO A 70 0.87 19.27 14.54
N ASN A 71 -0.11 18.72 13.82
CA ASN A 71 -0.43 17.30 13.78
C ASN A 71 -0.03 16.61 12.46
N LEU A 72 0.75 17.28 11.61
CA LEU A 72 1.37 16.71 10.40
C LEU A 72 2.86 16.43 10.64
N HIS A 73 3.24 15.16 10.60
CA HIS A 73 4.58 14.69 10.95
C HIS A 73 5.28 14.10 9.74
N TYR A 74 6.42 14.67 9.37
CA TYR A 74 7.24 14.22 8.23
C TYR A 74 8.54 13.58 8.72
N PHE A 75 8.68 12.27 8.54
CA PHE A 75 9.83 11.50 9.07
C PHE A 75 10.99 11.34 8.07
N GLY A 76 10.84 11.86 6.85
CA GLY A 76 11.83 11.73 5.78
C GLY A 76 12.01 10.29 5.31
N GLN A 77 13.05 10.05 4.51
CA GLN A 77 13.35 8.72 4.00
C GLN A 77 13.77 7.75 5.11
N ARG A 78 13.18 6.56 5.09
CA ARG A 78 13.55 5.42 5.95
C ARG A 78 13.90 4.21 5.10
N SER A 79 14.70 3.30 5.66
CA SER A 79 14.98 2.04 5.00
C SER A 79 13.72 1.17 4.94
N TYR A 80 13.64 0.30 3.95
CA TYR A 80 12.49 -0.59 3.79
C TYR A 80 12.24 -1.45 5.05
N GLY A 81 13.31 -1.87 5.75
CA GLY A 81 13.21 -2.66 6.98
C GLY A 81 12.65 -1.90 8.19
N GLU A 82 12.64 -0.56 8.17
CA GLU A 82 12.07 0.26 9.25
C GLU A 82 10.57 0.52 9.07
N LEU A 83 10.06 0.47 7.83
CA LEU A 83 8.66 0.79 7.52
C LEU A 83 7.63 -0.09 8.27
N PRO A 84 7.83 -1.41 8.45
CA PRO A 84 6.90 -2.23 9.22
C PRO A 84 6.75 -1.76 10.67
N ALA A 85 7.82 -1.22 11.27
CA ALA A 85 7.77 -0.70 12.63
C ALA A 85 6.94 0.59 12.70
N TYR A 86 7.02 1.46 11.69
CA TYR A 86 6.13 2.62 11.57
C TYR A 86 4.67 2.17 11.44
N LEU A 87 4.40 1.32 10.45
CA LEU A 87 3.08 0.77 10.12
C LEU A 87 2.41 0.08 11.33
N ALA A 88 3.19 -0.63 12.14
CA ALA A 88 2.70 -1.28 13.35
C ALA A 88 2.18 -0.29 14.41
N GLY A 89 2.58 0.98 14.36
CA GLY A 89 2.12 2.03 15.25
C GLY A 89 0.90 2.80 14.76
N TRP A 90 0.39 2.54 13.56
CA TRP A 90 -0.74 3.28 12.98
C TRP A 90 -2.09 2.67 13.33
N ASP A 91 -3.12 3.49 13.39
CA ASP A 91 -4.51 3.06 13.55
C ASP A 91 -5.20 2.93 12.18
N VAL A 92 -4.87 3.81 11.22
CA VAL A 92 -5.35 3.76 9.84
C VAL A 92 -4.20 4.01 8.87
N CYS A 93 -4.21 3.29 7.75
CA CYS A 93 -3.28 3.51 6.66
C CYS A 93 -3.94 4.33 5.55
N LEU A 94 -3.26 5.36 5.07
CA LEU A 94 -3.77 6.28 4.08
C LEU A 94 -3.16 6.00 2.70
N LEU A 95 -3.98 6.17 1.67
CA LEU A 95 -3.60 6.28 0.27
C LEU A 95 -4.25 7.56 -0.31
N PRO A 96 -3.83 8.75 0.12
CA PRO A 96 -4.45 10.02 -0.24
C PRO A 96 -3.88 10.49 -1.58
N PHE A 97 -4.20 9.76 -2.66
CA PHE A 97 -3.67 10.07 -3.98
C PHE A 97 -4.52 11.12 -4.68
N ALA A 98 -3.87 12.12 -5.28
CA ALA A 98 -4.53 13.07 -6.15
C ALA A 98 -5.06 12.35 -7.40
N LEU A 99 -6.33 12.56 -7.76
CA LEU A 99 -6.94 11.91 -8.93
C LEU A 99 -6.57 12.70 -10.20
N ASN A 100 -5.44 12.37 -10.81
CA ASN A 100 -4.86 13.06 -11.97
C ASN A 100 -4.15 12.08 -12.92
N ASP A 101 -3.55 12.59 -14.00
CA ASP A 101 -2.89 11.75 -15.00
C ASP A 101 -1.73 10.90 -14.40
N SER A 102 -1.02 11.41 -13.39
CA SER A 102 0.08 10.69 -12.72
C SER A 102 -0.39 9.52 -11.84
N THR A 103 -1.67 9.46 -11.49
CA THR A 103 -2.26 8.39 -10.67
C THR A 103 -3.26 7.52 -11.42
N ARG A 104 -3.65 7.90 -12.64
CA ARG A 104 -4.63 7.18 -13.47
C ARG A 104 -4.31 5.69 -13.68
N PHE A 105 -3.03 5.33 -13.72
CA PHE A 105 -2.55 3.97 -14.01
C PHE A 105 -1.61 3.41 -12.94
N ILE A 106 -1.70 3.92 -11.70
CA ILE A 106 -0.87 3.40 -10.62
C ILE A 106 -1.50 2.15 -10.02
N SER A 107 -0.66 1.19 -9.68
CA SER A 107 -1.02 0.05 -8.84
C SER A 107 -0.24 0.15 -7.53
N PRO A 108 -0.85 0.66 -6.44
CA PRO A 108 -0.11 0.93 -5.21
C PRO A 108 0.17 -0.38 -4.46
N THR A 109 1.43 -0.83 -4.50
CA THR A 109 1.90 -2.01 -3.73
C THR A 109 1.61 -1.90 -2.23
N LYS A 110 1.54 -0.66 -1.72
CA LYS A 110 1.23 -0.31 -0.33
C LYS A 110 -0.08 -0.92 0.15
N THR A 111 -1.07 -1.06 -0.73
CA THR A 111 -2.35 -1.68 -0.35
C THR A 111 -2.13 -3.09 0.19
N LEU A 112 -1.33 -3.91 -0.48
CA LEU A 112 -1.01 -5.27 -0.02
C LEU A 112 -0.15 -5.27 1.24
N GLU A 113 0.77 -4.33 1.39
CA GLU A 113 1.60 -4.21 2.59
C GLU A 113 0.76 -3.81 3.82
N TYR A 114 -0.21 -2.90 3.65
CA TYR A 114 -1.15 -2.52 4.71
C TYR A 114 -2.12 -3.65 5.06
N MET A 115 -2.57 -4.43 4.07
CA MET A 115 -3.32 -5.66 4.30
C MET A 115 -2.51 -6.66 5.13
N ALA A 116 -1.21 -6.80 4.84
CA ALA A 116 -0.32 -7.70 5.59
C ALA A 116 -0.12 -7.26 7.05
N ALA A 117 -0.26 -5.97 7.34
CA ALA A 117 -0.29 -5.44 8.69
C ALA A 117 -1.69 -5.40 9.32
N GLU A 118 -2.72 -5.89 8.62
CA GLU A 118 -4.11 -6.01 9.09
C GLU A 118 -4.71 -4.67 9.53
N ARG A 119 -4.25 -3.57 8.93
CA ARG A 119 -4.70 -2.21 9.25
C ARG A 119 -5.85 -1.79 8.33
N PRO A 120 -6.86 -1.04 8.84
CA PRO A 120 -7.82 -0.40 7.95
C PRO A 120 -7.11 0.54 7.00
N ILE A 121 -7.58 0.58 5.76
CA ILE A 121 -6.99 1.37 4.67
C ILE A 121 -8.06 2.36 4.20
N VAL A 122 -7.69 3.63 4.08
CA VAL A 122 -8.51 4.68 3.46
C VAL A 122 -7.81 5.14 2.19
N SER A 123 -8.53 5.19 1.09
CA SER A 123 -7.98 5.55 -0.22
C SER A 123 -8.92 6.46 -0.98
N THR A 124 -8.36 7.35 -1.80
CA THR A 124 -9.10 7.89 -2.94
C THR A 124 -9.35 6.76 -3.96
N SER A 125 -10.30 6.96 -4.87
CA SER A 125 -10.76 5.96 -5.83
C SER A 125 -9.76 5.68 -6.97
N ILE A 126 -8.54 5.26 -6.62
CA ILE A 126 -7.58 4.68 -7.57
C ILE A 126 -8.17 3.39 -8.13
N THR A 127 -8.22 3.24 -9.45
CA THR A 127 -8.83 2.10 -10.15
C THR A 127 -8.33 0.74 -9.61
N ASP A 128 -7.01 0.57 -9.52
CA ASP A 128 -6.36 -0.65 -9.01
C ASP A 128 -6.54 -0.88 -7.50
N VAL A 129 -7.23 0.00 -6.79
CA VAL A 129 -7.65 -0.17 -5.40
C VAL A 129 -9.16 -0.38 -5.32
N ALA A 130 -9.93 0.52 -5.94
CA ALA A 130 -11.38 0.55 -5.85
C ALA A 130 -12.02 -0.68 -6.51
N GLU A 131 -11.54 -1.10 -7.68
CA GLU A 131 -12.09 -2.27 -8.38
C GLU A 131 -11.85 -3.58 -7.62
N PRO A 132 -10.61 -3.93 -7.22
CA PRO A 132 -10.35 -5.23 -6.59
C PRO A 132 -10.64 -5.28 -5.08
N TYR A 133 -10.67 -4.14 -4.37
CA TYR A 133 -10.63 -4.10 -2.91
C TYR A 133 -11.68 -3.19 -2.25
N SER A 134 -12.74 -2.77 -2.96
CA SER A 134 -13.80 -1.90 -2.38
C SER A 134 -14.59 -2.54 -1.22
N ASP A 135 -14.56 -3.86 -1.07
CA ASP A 135 -15.10 -4.60 0.08
C ASP A 135 -14.16 -4.61 1.30
N ILE A 136 -12.91 -4.14 1.13
CA ILE A 136 -11.84 -4.14 2.14
C ILE A 136 -11.42 -2.71 2.51
N VAL A 137 -11.35 -1.81 1.53
CA VAL A 137 -10.80 -0.45 1.65
C VAL A 137 -11.93 0.55 1.79
N TYR A 138 -11.80 1.50 2.72
CA TYR A 138 -12.70 2.63 2.82
C TYR A 138 -12.35 3.64 1.71
N LEU A 139 -13.31 3.94 0.85
CA LEU A 139 -13.11 4.85 -0.28
C LEU A 139 -13.77 6.20 0.01
N GLY A 140 -13.07 7.28 -0.33
CA GLY A 140 -13.62 8.63 -0.26
C GLY A 140 -12.86 9.57 -1.19
N ASP A 141 -13.59 10.29 -2.04
CA ASP A 141 -13.00 11.24 -2.98
C ASP A 141 -13.24 12.68 -2.52
N GLY A 142 -12.17 13.46 -2.52
CA GLY A 142 -12.17 14.81 -1.98
C GLY A 142 -12.16 14.85 -0.44
N PRO A 143 -11.98 16.05 0.15
CA PRO A 143 -11.77 16.22 1.58
C PRO A 143 -12.87 15.61 2.45
N GLU A 144 -14.14 15.94 2.18
CA GLU A 144 -15.27 15.58 3.04
C GLU A 144 -15.47 14.05 3.08
N ALA A 145 -15.47 13.40 1.92
CA ALA A 145 -15.69 11.96 1.84
C ALA A 145 -14.50 11.16 2.37
N PHE A 146 -13.27 11.62 2.11
CA PHE A 146 -12.07 10.94 2.62
C PHE A 146 -11.94 11.06 4.15
N ILE A 147 -12.30 12.21 4.73
CA ILE A 147 -12.38 12.40 6.18
C ILE A 147 -13.44 11.46 6.76
N ALA A 148 -14.66 11.44 6.19
CA ALA A 148 -15.72 10.54 6.65
C ALA A 148 -15.32 9.05 6.55
N ALA A 149 -14.58 8.67 5.51
CA ALA A 149 -14.03 7.32 5.36
C ALA A 149 -13.00 7.00 6.47
N ALA A 150 -12.16 7.96 6.86
CA ALA A 150 -11.21 7.81 7.95
C ALA A 150 -11.89 7.74 9.33
N GLU A 151 -12.94 8.54 9.56
CA GLU A 151 -13.78 8.45 10.76
C GLU A 151 -14.42 7.06 10.87
N ALA A 152 -15.02 6.55 9.79
CA ALA A 152 -15.61 5.22 9.75
C ALA A 152 -14.57 4.11 9.99
N ALA A 153 -13.35 4.27 9.46
CA ALA A 153 -12.25 3.35 9.71
C ALA A 153 -11.82 3.34 11.19
N LEU A 154 -11.81 4.50 11.86
CA LEU A 154 -11.48 4.63 13.28
C LEU A 154 -12.60 4.12 14.20
N SER A 155 -13.86 4.28 13.80
CA SER A 155 -15.04 3.91 14.60
C SER A 155 -15.59 2.51 14.31
N GLN A 156 -14.91 1.72 13.47
CA GLN A 156 -15.36 0.39 13.08
C GLN A 156 -15.62 -0.54 14.27
N SER A 157 -16.60 -1.41 14.14
CA SER A 157 -16.86 -2.46 15.12
C SER A 157 -15.82 -3.58 15.06
N ASP A 158 -15.72 -4.35 16.15
CA ASP A 158 -14.87 -5.55 16.20
C ASP A 158 -15.27 -6.61 15.16
N GLU A 159 -16.57 -6.70 14.84
CA GLU A 159 -17.09 -7.62 13.83
C GLU A 159 -16.64 -7.21 12.42
N GLU A 160 -16.81 -5.93 12.07
CA GLU A 160 -16.34 -5.38 10.79
C GLU A 160 -14.82 -5.55 10.64
N ARG A 161 -14.06 -5.28 11.71
CA ARG A 161 -12.61 -5.49 11.73
C ARG A 161 -12.27 -6.95 11.42
N THR A 162 -12.92 -7.89 12.10
CA THR A 162 -12.68 -9.33 11.94
C THR A 162 -12.97 -9.78 10.52
N ARG A 163 -14.10 -9.34 9.96
CA ARG A 163 -14.51 -9.65 8.59
C ARG A 163 -13.52 -9.09 7.57
N ARG A 164 -13.12 -7.83 7.72
CA ARG A 164 -12.13 -7.18 6.83
C ARG A 164 -10.79 -7.91 6.89
N VAL A 165 -10.27 -8.23 8.08
CA VAL A 165 -8.99 -8.92 8.24
C VAL A 165 -9.02 -10.32 7.61
N ALA A 166 -10.11 -11.07 7.76
CA ALA A 166 -10.26 -12.36 7.08
C ALA A 166 -10.14 -12.20 5.56
N ARG A 167 -10.82 -11.19 5.00
CA ARG A 167 -10.78 -10.89 3.57
C ARG A 167 -9.39 -10.45 3.09
N MET A 168 -8.68 -9.63 3.87
CA MET A 168 -7.28 -9.24 3.59
C MET A 168 -6.38 -10.47 3.47
N ARG A 169 -6.49 -11.43 4.40
CA ARG A 169 -5.69 -12.67 4.38
C ARG A 169 -5.99 -13.54 3.15
N GLU A 170 -7.25 -13.62 2.73
CA GLU A 170 -7.63 -14.33 1.50
C GLU A 170 -6.97 -13.73 0.25
N VAL A 171 -6.95 -12.39 0.16
CA VAL A 171 -6.28 -11.68 -0.95
C VAL A 171 -4.78 -12.00 -0.94
N LEU A 172 -4.11 -11.84 0.21
CA LEU A 172 -2.67 -12.08 0.34
C LEU A 172 -2.26 -13.53 0.02
N ALA A 173 -3.08 -14.52 0.39
CA ALA A 173 -2.84 -15.92 0.05
C ALA A 173 -2.88 -16.20 -1.47
N ARG A 174 -3.56 -15.35 -2.22
CA ARG A 174 -3.69 -15.42 -3.68
C ARG A 174 -2.67 -14.58 -4.44
N THR A 175 -2.09 -13.57 -3.81
CA THR A 175 -1.16 -12.63 -4.46
C THR A 175 0.28 -12.75 -3.96
N SER A 176 0.62 -13.83 -3.26
CA SER A 176 1.97 -14.05 -2.74
C SER A 176 3.02 -14.11 -3.86
N TRP A 177 4.21 -13.60 -3.57
CA TRP A 177 5.34 -13.62 -4.50
C TRP A 177 5.65 -15.02 -5.03
N ASP A 178 5.59 -16.03 -4.17
CA ASP A 178 5.79 -17.43 -4.57
C ASP A 178 4.80 -17.88 -5.64
N ARG A 179 3.52 -17.50 -5.51
CA ARG A 179 2.49 -17.87 -6.47
C ARG A 179 2.69 -17.11 -7.77
N THR A 180 2.91 -15.79 -7.70
CA THR A 180 3.15 -14.95 -8.88
C THR A 180 4.38 -15.44 -9.66
N ALA A 181 5.48 -15.80 -8.97
CA ALA A 181 6.68 -16.35 -9.60
C ALA A 181 6.41 -17.68 -10.32
N ARG A 182 5.71 -18.63 -9.67
CA ARG A 182 5.32 -19.91 -10.28
C ARG A 182 4.40 -19.72 -11.48
N ASP A 183 3.48 -18.77 -11.41
CA ASP A 183 2.55 -18.47 -12.51
C ASP A 183 3.28 -17.89 -13.72
N MET A 184 4.23 -16.97 -13.49
CA MET A 184 5.10 -16.44 -14.55
C MET A 184 5.96 -17.55 -15.16
N GLU A 185 6.60 -18.39 -14.34
CA GLU A 185 7.42 -19.52 -14.79
C GLU A 185 6.62 -20.47 -15.69
N ARG A 186 5.39 -20.82 -15.28
CA ARG A 186 4.49 -21.65 -16.08
C ARG A 186 4.19 -21.00 -17.43
N GLN A 187 3.81 -19.71 -17.44
CA GLN A 187 3.50 -19.01 -18.69
C GLN A 187 4.70 -18.94 -19.65
N VAL A 188 5.91 -18.69 -19.13
CA VAL A 188 7.14 -18.70 -19.92
C VAL A 188 7.42 -20.10 -20.47
N THR A 189 7.31 -21.13 -19.64
CA THR A 189 7.53 -22.53 -20.02
C THR A 189 6.55 -22.96 -21.11
N ASP A 190 5.26 -22.63 -20.95
CA ASP A 190 4.22 -22.93 -21.94
C ASP A 190 4.47 -22.21 -23.26
N ALA A 191 4.88 -20.94 -23.22
CA ALA A 191 5.21 -20.17 -24.42
C ALA A 191 6.43 -20.75 -25.16
N LEU A 192 7.46 -21.19 -24.43
CA LEU A 192 8.65 -21.85 -24.99
C LEU A 192 8.29 -23.21 -25.60
N ALA A 193 7.43 -23.99 -24.95
CA ALA A 193 6.94 -25.26 -25.47
C ALA A 193 6.14 -25.08 -26.76
N ARG A 194 5.24 -24.08 -26.82
CA ARG A 194 4.46 -23.75 -28.03
C ARG A 194 5.31 -23.24 -29.20
N ARG A 195 6.49 -22.65 -28.93
CA ARG A 195 7.45 -22.20 -29.96
C ARG A 195 8.31 -23.33 -30.54
N ARG A 196 8.31 -24.52 -29.96
CA ARG A 196 8.91 -25.74 -30.54
C ARG A 196 7.78 -26.56 -31.17
N PRO A 197 7.45 -26.38 -32.48
CA PRO A 197 8.18 -27.09 -33.54
C PRO A 197 8.17 -26.43 -34.95
N GLN A 198 9.34 -26.37 -35.62
CA GLN A 198 9.45 -26.44 -37.11
C GLN A 198 10.87 -26.68 -37.64
N SER A 199 11.91 -26.75 -36.79
CA SER A 199 13.30 -26.97 -37.23
C SER A 199 13.77 -28.43 -37.25
N GLN A 200 12.94 -29.40 -36.86
CA GLN A 200 13.32 -30.83 -36.83
C GLN A 200 12.71 -31.71 -37.94
N GLU A 201 11.85 -31.18 -38.82
CA GLU A 201 11.22 -31.98 -39.90
C GLU A 201 11.90 -31.87 -41.28
N ARG A 202 13.06 -31.22 -41.39
CA ARG A 202 13.75 -31.01 -42.69
C ARG A 202 14.99 -31.86 -42.94
N THR A 203 15.27 -32.88 -42.12
CA THR A 203 16.47 -33.74 -42.28
C THR A 203 16.11 -35.21 -42.42
N SER A 204 15.29 -35.56 -43.40
CA SER A 204 15.15 -36.96 -43.83
C SER A 204 14.59 -37.10 -45.26
N VAL A 205 15.19 -36.42 -46.25
CA VAL A 205 15.08 -36.83 -47.67
C VAL A 205 16.35 -36.46 -48.45
N THR A 206 17.38 -37.33 -48.43
CA THR A 206 18.43 -37.57 -49.45
C THR A 206 19.45 -38.55 -48.82
N HIS A 207 19.95 -39.67 -49.37
CA HIS A 207 20.22 -40.14 -50.74
C HIS A 207 20.49 -41.66 -50.71
N ALA A 208 20.12 -42.40 -51.77
CA ALA A 208 20.81 -43.55 -52.41
C ALA A 208 19.78 -44.24 -53.34
N THR A 209 19.68 -43.99 -54.64
CA THR A 209 20.62 -44.17 -55.77
C THR A 209 21.06 -45.62 -56.00
N GLU A 210 20.49 -46.20 -57.07
CA GLU A 210 21.02 -47.20 -58.02
C GLU A 210 21.52 -48.58 -57.53
N ALA A 211 20.80 -49.63 -57.93
CA ALA A 211 21.29 -50.69 -58.84
C ALA A 211 20.11 -51.51 -59.38
#